data_AF-A0A8T2A7R6-F1
#
_entry.id   AF-A0A8T2A7R6-F1
#
_cell.length_a   1.000
_cell.length_b   1.000
_cell.length_c   1.000
_cell.angle_alpha   90.00
_cell.angle_beta   90.00
_cell.angle_gamma   90.00
#
_symmetry.space_group_name_H-M   'P 1'
#
loop_
_entity.id
_entity.type
_entity.pdbx_description
1 polymer ?
#
loop_
_entity_poly.entity_id
_entity_poly.type
_entity_poly.pdbx_seq_one_letter_code
_entity_poly.pdbx_strand_id
1 'polypeptide(L)'
;MYFREIGYFEPNRKAKSNSSLTKLLPSLPQQHSPSPAPVSATHSLSNHFSNVVRWIPDGSLEYYADFASKLAEDGRIEDVALIAETLAAESGANVARFASMVDYDLLSKGISSNLRQGKIESVVYTLKRIEKVGIAPLDLVDETSVKLMRKQFRSMATSLQVEKAIDLMEILAGLGFKIKELVDPFDVVKSCVDISNPQLAISVLITI
;
A
#
# COMPACT_ATOMS: atom_id res chain seq x y z
N MET A 1 7.55 24.66 51.84
CA MET A 1 7.87 23.82 50.66
C MET A 1 7.23 24.48 49.45
N TYR A 2 8.05 24.79 48.45
CA TYR A 2 7.75 25.72 47.37
C TYR A 2 6.65 25.22 46.41
N PHE A 3 5.58 26.00 46.25
CA PHE A 3 4.76 26.02 45.04
C PHE A 3 5.32 27.11 44.13
N ARG A 4 5.73 26.77 42.91
CA ARG A 4 6.14 27.74 41.89
C ARG A 4 5.28 27.55 40.64
N GLU A 5 4.59 28.63 40.31
CA GLU A 5 3.77 28.84 39.12
C GLU A 5 4.58 28.58 37.84
N ILE A 6 3.95 27.92 36.87
CA ILE A 6 4.39 27.90 35.47
C ILE A 6 3.36 28.67 34.65
N GLY A 7 3.77 29.85 34.21
CA GLY A 7 2.97 30.79 33.44
C GLY A 7 2.64 30.25 32.04
N TYR A 8 1.42 30.54 31.62
CA TYR A 8 0.93 30.35 30.26
C TYR A 8 1.68 31.27 29.29
N PHE A 9 2.20 30.70 28.21
CA PHE A 9 2.80 31.42 27.10
C PHE A 9 1.75 31.62 25.99
N GLU A 10 1.38 32.87 25.73
CA GLU A 10 0.48 33.29 24.67
C GLU A 10 1.29 33.57 23.38
N PRO A 11 0.89 33.10 22.19
CA PRO A 11 1.51 33.50 20.93
C PRO A 11 0.72 34.66 20.29
N ASN A 12 1.40 35.78 20.03
CA ASN A 12 0.83 36.87 19.23
C ASN A 12 1.88 37.47 18.29
N ARG A 13 1.69 37.33 16.97
CA ARG A 13 1.46 38.46 16.05
C ARG A 13 1.37 38.02 14.60
N LYS A 14 0.35 38.56 13.94
CA LYS A 14 0.00 38.51 12.52
C LYS A 14 1.03 39.25 11.64
N ALA A 15 1.18 38.81 10.40
CA ALA A 15 1.32 39.72 9.26
C ALA A 15 0.89 39.03 7.95
N LYS A 16 -0.21 39.52 7.37
CA LYS A 16 -0.59 39.37 5.95
C LYS A 16 0.31 40.27 5.10
N SER A 17 0.66 39.85 3.90
CA SER A 17 0.80 40.77 2.77
C SER A 17 0.42 40.07 1.46
N ASN A 18 -0.40 40.77 0.68
CA ASN A 18 -0.99 40.36 -0.59
C ASN A 18 -0.17 40.86 -1.78
N SER A 19 -0.56 40.33 -2.95
CA SER A 19 -0.58 40.94 -4.29
C SER A 19 0.70 40.96 -5.14
N SER A 20 0.64 40.13 -6.19
CA SER A 20 0.60 40.50 -7.61
C SER A 20 1.52 41.62 -8.11
N LEU A 21 2.30 41.33 -9.16
CA LEU A 21 2.22 42.07 -10.43
C LEU A 21 3.06 41.45 -11.56
N THR A 22 2.32 41.17 -12.62
CA THR A 22 2.60 40.80 -14.01
C THR A 22 3.56 41.76 -14.72
N LYS A 23 4.56 41.24 -15.44
CA LYS A 23 5.29 41.84 -16.58
C LYS A 23 6.00 40.66 -17.31
N LEU A 24 6.08 40.49 -18.61
CA LEU A 24 5.70 41.24 -19.81
C LEU A 24 5.95 40.26 -20.99
N LEU A 25 5.03 40.09 -21.94
CA LEU A 25 5.29 39.46 -23.25
C LEU A 25 4.95 40.48 -24.34
N PRO A 26 5.83 40.73 -25.33
CA PRO A 26 5.57 41.71 -26.39
C PRO A 26 4.65 41.19 -27.51
N SER A 27 4.05 42.17 -28.17
CA SER A 27 2.94 42.14 -29.12
C SER A 27 3.23 41.53 -30.51
N LEU A 28 2.16 41.01 -31.10
CA LEU A 28 1.98 40.57 -32.49
C LEU A 28 2.02 41.73 -33.52
N PRO A 29 2.23 41.46 -34.82
CA PRO A 29 1.53 42.17 -35.89
C PRO A 29 0.45 41.29 -36.55
N GLN A 30 -0.75 41.85 -36.68
CA GLN A 30 -1.90 41.29 -37.40
C GLN A 30 -1.65 41.19 -38.92
N GLN A 31 -2.17 40.14 -39.55
CA GLN A 31 -2.62 40.20 -40.95
C GLN A 31 -3.85 39.29 -41.18
N HIS A 32 -4.73 39.79 -42.05
CA HIS A 32 -6.14 39.45 -42.27
C HIS A 32 -6.49 38.00 -42.66
N SER A 33 -7.72 37.62 -42.31
CA SER A 33 -8.47 36.40 -42.67
C SER A 33 -8.72 36.24 -44.19
N PRO A 34 -9.08 35.03 -44.68
CA PRO A 34 -10.48 34.57 -44.56
C PRO A 34 -10.64 33.11 -44.10
N SER A 35 -11.80 32.86 -43.48
CA SER A 35 -12.30 31.58 -42.96
C SER A 35 -12.44 30.49 -44.02
N PRO A 36 -12.08 29.23 -43.68
CA PRO A 36 -12.88 28.09 -44.11
C PRO A 36 -13.21 27.12 -42.96
N ALA A 37 -14.52 26.79 -42.87
CA ALA A 37 -15.21 25.61 -42.33
C ALA A 37 -14.71 24.89 -41.03
N PRO A 38 -15.63 24.51 -40.12
CA PRO A 38 -15.29 23.75 -38.92
C PRO A 38 -15.03 22.29 -39.28
N VAL A 39 -13.76 21.91 -39.43
CA VAL A 39 -13.38 20.49 -39.37
C VAL A 39 -13.51 20.05 -37.92
N SER A 40 -14.48 19.17 -37.67
CA SER A 40 -14.59 18.46 -36.41
C SER A 40 -13.34 17.61 -36.23
N ALA A 41 -12.36 18.13 -35.50
CA ALA A 41 -11.26 17.34 -34.99
C ALA A 41 -11.81 16.48 -33.84
N THR A 42 -12.42 15.36 -34.19
CA THR A 42 -12.51 14.22 -33.28
C THR A 42 -11.09 13.80 -32.98
N HIS A 43 -10.52 14.35 -31.91
CA HIS A 43 -9.43 13.68 -31.22
C HIS A 43 -10.02 12.39 -30.68
N SER A 44 -9.94 11.35 -31.51
CA SER A 44 -10.01 9.97 -31.08
C SER A 44 -8.87 9.78 -30.09
N LEU A 45 -9.16 10.06 -28.81
CA LEU A 45 -8.46 9.43 -27.71
C LEU A 45 -8.73 7.94 -27.89
N SER A 46 -7.81 7.30 -28.62
CA SER A 46 -7.67 5.86 -28.70
C SER A 46 -7.33 5.38 -27.29
N ASN A 47 -8.36 5.29 -26.47
CA ASN A 47 -8.34 4.58 -25.21
C ASN A 47 -8.27 3.11 -25.60
N HIS A 48 -7.04 2.62 -25.75
CA HIS A 48 -6.70 1.24 -25.98
C HIS A 48 -6.96 0.42 -24.70
N PHE A 49 -8.21 0.44 -24.22
CA PHE A 49 -8.72 -0.48 -23.22
C PHE A 49 -9.30 -1.68 -23.98
N SER A 50 -8.41 -2.49 -24.55
CA SER A 50 -8.79 -3.78 -25.11
C SER A 50 -9.09 -4.72 -23.94
N ASN A 51 -10.36 -5.12 -23.84
CA ASN A 51 -10.99 -5.97 -22.80
C ASN A 51 -11.36 -5.31 -21.46
N VAL A 52 -11.98 -4.13 -21.48
CA VAL A 52 -12.90 -3.79 -20.38
C VAL A 52 -14.18 -4.60 -20.58
N VAL A 53 -14.21 -5.80 -19.99
CA VAL A 53 -15.49 -6.42 -19.63
C VAL A 53 -16.23 -5.40 -18.77
N ARG A 54 -17.38 -4.93 -19.25
CA ARG A 54 -18.25 -4.03 -18.49
C ARG A 54 -18.88 -4.85 -17.37
N TRP A 55 -18.19 -4.94 -16.23
CA TRP A 55 -18.70 -5.59 -15.01
C TRP A 55 -19.83 -4.74 -14.45
N ILE A 56 -21.07 -5.25 -14.51
CA ILE A 56 -22.24 -4.60 -13.93
C ILE A 56 -22.43 -5.20 -12.54
N PRO A 57 -22.32 -4.40 -11.46
CA PRO A 57 -22.64 -4.88 -10.12
C PRO A 57 -24.13 -5.21 -10.03
N ASP A 58 -24.46 -6.46 -9.79
CA ASP A 58 -25.80 -6.87 -9.35
C ASP A 58 -25.95 -6.77 -7.82
N GLY A 59 -24.86 -6.40 -7.12
CA GLY A 59 -24.77 -6.33 -5.66
C GLY A 59 -24.61 -7.70 -5.00
N SER A 60 -24.41 -8.77 -5.79
CA SER A 60 -24.17 -10.11 -5.27
C SER A 60 -22.78 -10.26 -4.67
N LEU A 61 -22.62 -11.21 -3.76
CA LEU A 61 -21.34 -11.49 -3.14
C LEU A 61 -20.38 -12.14 -4.15
N GLU A 62 -20.93 -12.93 -5.06
CA GLU A 62 -20.25 -13.53 -6.20
C GLU A 62 -19.61 -12.46 -7.07
N TYR A 63 -20.33 -11.38 -7.38
CA TYR A 63 -19.78 -10.24 -8.11
C TYR A 63 -18.57 -9.63 -7.41
N TYR A 64 -18.66 -9.39 -6.09
CA TYR A 64 -17.55 -8.83 -5.33
C TYR A 64 -16.35 -9.76 -5.26
N ALA A 65 -16.56 -11.07 -5.11
CA ALA A 65 -15.48 -12.05 -5.12
C ALA A 65 -14.77 -12.13 -6.48
N ASP A 66 -15.54 -12.14 -7.57
CA ASP A 66 -15.04 -12.10 -8.93
C ASP A 66 -14.24 -10.82 -9.22
N PHE A 67 -14.76 -9.68 -8.76
CA PHE A 67 -14.12 -8.39 -8.94
C PHE A 67 -12.83 -8.29 -8.12
N ALA A 68 -12.85 -8.74 -6.86
CA ALA A 68 -11.66 -8.81 -6.02
C ALA A 68 -10.58 -9.73 -6.61
N SER A 69 -10.96 -10.86 -7.19
CA SER A 69 -10.01 -11.78 -7.83
C SER A 69 -9.28 -11.12 -9.02
N LYS A 70 -10.00 -10.34 -9.84
CA LYS A 70 -9.41 -9.58 -10.95
C LYS A 70 -8.51 -8.44 -10.47
N LEU A 71 -8.93 -7.72 -9.43
CA LEU A 71 -8.08 -6.71 -8.78
C LEU A 71 -6.79 -7.34 -8.25
N ALA A 72 -6.87 -8.55 -7.68
CA ALA A 72 -5.71 -9.26 -7.18
C ALA A 72 -4.75 -9.64 -8.32
N GLU A 73 -5.27 -10.13 -9.43
CA GLU A 73 -4.49 -10.41 -10.64
C GLU A 73 -3.73 -9.17 -11.15
N ASP A 74 -4.38 -8.00 -11.13
CA ASP A 74 -3.78 -6.70 -11.46
C ASP A 74 -2.76 -6.20 -10.40
N GLY A 75 -2.56 -6.95 -9.31
CA GLY A 75 -1.68 -6.58 -8.21
C GLY A 75 -2.27 -5.51 -7.29
N ARG A 76 -3.57 -5.22 -7.36
CA ARG A 76 -4.27 -4.24 -6.52
C ARG A 76 -4.77 -4.86 -5.21
N ILE A 77 -3.85 -5.43 -4.45
CA ILE A 77 -4.16 -6.21 -3.24
C ILE A 77 -4.74 -5.35 -2.10
N GLU A 78 -4.42 -4.05 -2.03
CA GLU A 78 -5.02 -3.16 -1.02
C GLU A 78 -6.52 -2.94 -1.24
N ASP A 79 -6.96 -2.98 -2.50
CA ASP A 79 -8.37 -2.83 -2.87
C ASP A 79 -9.16 -4.11 -2.57
N VAL A 80 -8.53 -5.28 -2.70
CA VAL A 80 -9.10 -6.56 -2.24
C VAL A 80 -9.39 -6.51 -0.75
N ALA A 81 -8.42 -6.03 0.05
CA ALA A 81 -8.63 -5.85 1.48
C ALA A 81 -9.75 -4.84 1.80
N LEU A 82 -9.86 -3.75 1.03
CA LEU A 82 -10.94 -2.77 1.20
C LEU A 82 -12.33 -3.37 0.93
N ILE A 83 -12.47 -4.20 -0.09
CA ILE A 83 -13.72 -4.93 -0.37
C ILE A 83 -14.05 -5.85 0.80
N ALA A 84 -13.08 -6.63 1.29
CA ALA A 84 -13.29 -7.53 2.41
C ALA A 84 -13.71 -6.79 3.70
N GLU A 85 -13.08 -5.64 4.00
CA GLU A 85 -13.45 -4.76 5.11
C GLU A 85 -14.85 -4.18 4.96
N THR A 86 -15.23 -3.77 3.75
CA THR A 86 -16.58 -3.24 3.46
C THR A 86 -17.64 -4.30 3.72
N LEU A 87 -17.42 -5.52 3.22
CA LEU A 87 -18.32 -6.64 3.42
C LEU A 87 -18.39 -7.07 4.89
N ALA A 88 -17.25 -7.05 5.60
CA ALA A 88 -17.21 -7.35 7.02
C ALA A 88 -17.96 -6.32 7.88
N ALA A 89 -17.94 -5.04 7.48
CA ALA A 89 -18.70 -3.98 8.14
C ALA A 89 -20.22 -4.13 7.98
N GLU A 90 -20.67 -4.73 6.88
CA GLU A 90 -22.08 -5.07 6.67
C GLU A 90 -22.49 -6.32 7.46
N SER A 91 -21.67 -7.39 7.39
CA SER A 91 -21.92 -8.64 8.10
C SER A 91 -20.70 -9.57 8.08
N GLY A 92 -20.36 -10.15 9.24
CA GLY A 92 -19.32 -11.19 9.33
C GLY A 92 -19.62 -12.45 8.50
N ALA A 93 -20.89 -12.76 8.21
CA ALA A 93 -21.24 -13.87 7.34
C ALA A 93 -20.89 -13.61 5.85
N ASN A 94 -20.89 -12.33 5.45
CA ASN A 94 -20.53 -11.93 4.09
C ASN A 94 -19.04 -12.13 3.85
N VAL A 95 -18.17 -11.75 4.79
CA VAL A 95 -16.71 -11.94 4.61
C VAL A 95 -16.32 -13.42 4.54
N ALA A 96 -16.93 -14.29 5.35
CA ALA A 96 -16.63 -15.73 5.30
C ALA A 96 -17.03 -16.35 3.96
N ARG A 97 -18.19 -15.98 3.42
CA ARG A 97 -18.65 -16.44 2.09
C ARG A 97 -17.81 -15.83 0.97
N PHE A 98 -17.48 -14.54 1.04
CA PHE A 98 -16.58 -13.88 0.10
C PHE A 98 -15.23 -14.59 0.05
N ALA A 99 -14.64 -14.85 1.22
CA ALA A 99 -13.39 -15.57 1.36
C ALA A 99 -13.44 -16.99 0.79
N SER A 100 -14.62 -17.63 0.71
CA SER A 100 -14.77 -18.94 0.06
C SER A 100 -14.91 -18.88 -1.47
N MET A 101 -15.20 -17.70 -2.02
CA MET A 101 -15.45 -17.48 -3.45
C MET A 101 -14.29 -16.79 -4.17
N VAL A 102 -13.44 -16.05 -3.45
CA VAL A 102 -12.26 -15.39 -4.02
C VAL A 102 -11.27 -16.44 -4.53
N ASP A 103 -10.67 -16.17 -5.67
CA ASP A 103 -9.61 -16.99 -6.25
C ASP A 103 -8.27 -16.74 -5.52
N TYR A 104 -7.83 -17.72 -4.73
CA TYR A 104 -6.58 -17.66 -3.96
C TYR A 104 -5.34 -17.72 -4.84
N ASP A 105 -5.41 -18.35 -6.02
CA ASP A 105 -4.29 -18.41 -6.95
C ASP A 105 -4.04 -17.02 -7.54
N LEU A 106 -5.10 -16.29 -7.89
CA LEU A 106 -5.00 -14.90 -8.33
C LEU A 106 -4.53 -13.97 -7.20
N LEU A 107 -5.00 -14.20 -5.98
CA LEU A 107 -4.57 -13.42 -4.81
C LEU A 107 -3.09 -13.63 -4.48
N SER A 108 -2.63 -14.88 -4.48
CA SER A 108 -1.23 -15.24 -4.30
C SER A 108 -0.35 -14.66 -5.41
N LYS A 109 -0.79 -14.70 -6.68
CA LYS A 109 -0.10 -14.04 -7.80
C LYS A 109 0.00 -12.53 -7.59
N GLY A 110 -1.07 -11.87 -7.13
CA GLY A 110 -1.09 -10.45 -6.80
C GLY A 110 -0.07 -10.08 -5.72
N ILE A 111 0.01 -10.89 -4.66
CA ILE A 111 1.00 -10.74 -3.58
C ILE A 111 2.41 -10.88 -4.14
N SER A 112 2.68 -11.97 -4.86
CA SER A 112 3.98 -12.22 -5.51
C SER A 112 4.38 -11.08 -6.47
N SER A 113 3.44 -10.52 -7.23
CA SER A 113 3.68 -9.39 -8.12
C SER A 113 4.13 -8.14 -7.36
N ASN A 114 3.46 -7.80 -6.25
CA ASN A 114 3.85 -6.69 -5.39
C ASN A 114 5.23 -6.91 -4.76
N LEU A 115 5.53 -8.13 -4.32
CA LEU A 115 6.83 -8.45 -3.77
C LEU A 115 7.96 -8.33 -4.82
N ARG A 116 7.70 -8.72 -6.07
CA ARG A 116 8.68 -8.50 -7.17
C ARG A 116 8.94 -7.03 -7.44
N GLN A 117 7.96 -6.17 -7.20
CA GLN A 117 8.05 -4.72 -7.35
C GLN A 117 8.69 -4.01 -6.14
N GLY A 118 9.11 -4.75 -5.10
CA GLY A 118 9.69 -4.16 -3.90
C GLY A 118 8.66 -3.59 -2.90
N LYS A 119 7.38 -3.93 -3.07
CA LYS A 119 6.27 -3.38 -2.27
C LYS A 119 5.97 -4.24 -1.02
N ILE A 120 6.99 -4.63 -0.26
CA ILE A 120 6.81 -5.49 0.92
C ILE A 120 5.90 -4.87 1.98
N GLU A 121 5.97 -3.56 2.19
CA GLU A 121 5.10 -2.86 3.15
C GLU A 121 3.63 -2.99 2.80
N SER A 122 3.30 -2.70 1.53
CA SER A 122 1.94 -2.84 1.00
C SER A 122 1.41 -4.26 1.27
N VAL A 123 2.23 -5.28 1.01
CA VAL A 123 1.88 -6.68 1.25
C VAL A 123 1.63 -6.93 2.75
N VAL A 124 2.59 -6.58 3.62
CA VAL A 124 2.48 -6.83 5.07
C VAL A 124 1.27 -6.12 5.68
N TYR A 125 1.03 -4.86 5.32
CA TYR A 125 -0.13 -4.11 5.80
C TYR A 125 -1.45 -4.64 5.24
N THR A 126 -1.47 -5.12 3.99
CA THR A 126 -2.64 -5.78 3.40
C THR A 126 -2.97 -7.07 4.13
N LEU A 127 -1.97 -7.93 4.40
CA LEU A 127 -2.16 -9.15 5.17
C LEU A 127 -2.72 -8.87 6.57
N LYS A 128 -2.23 -7.81 7.24
CA LYS A 128 -2.78 -7.36 8.52
C LYS A 128 -4.24 -6.89 8.42
N ARG A 129 -4.64 -6.24 7.34
CA ARG A 129 -6.04 -5.83 7.11
C ARG A 129 -6.96 -7.03 6.85
N ILE A 130 -6.47 -7.99 6.08
CA ILE A 130 -7.18 -9.24 5.79
C ILE A 130 -7.36 -10.09 7.05
N GLU A 131 -6.36 -10.16 7.93
CA GLU A 131 -6.46 -10.87 9.21
C GLU A 131 -7.56 -10.29 10.11
N LYS A 132 -7.67 -8.96 10.19
CA LYS A 132 -8.69 -8.28 10.99
C LYS A 132 -10.12 -8.60 10.59
N VAL A 133 -10.34 -8.99 9.33
CA VAL A 133 -11.66 -9.38 8.82
C VAL A 133 -11.88 -10.89 8.86
N GLY A 134 -10.96 -11.65 9.48
CA GLY A 134 -11.11 -13.08 9.76
C GLY A 134 -10.61 -14.00 8.64
N ILE A 135 -9.86 -13.49 7.67
CA ILE A 135 -9.23 -14.29 6.62
C ILE A 135 -7.79 -14.59 7.03
N ALA A 136 -7.39 -15.86 7.04
CA ALA A 136 -6.07 -16.28 7.48
C ALA A 136 -4.97 -15.86 6.47
N PRO A 137 -4.02 -14.97 6.84
CA PRO A 137 -3.00 -14.50 5.90
C PRO A 137 -2.05 -15.58 5.41
N LEU A 138 -1.81 -16.61 6.22
CA LEU A 138 -0.93 -17.73 5.87
C LEU A 138 -1.45 -18.51 4.66
N ASP A 139 -2.77 -18.55 4.45
CA ASP A 139 -3.38 -19.24 3.32
C ASP A 139 -3.19 -18.48 1.99
N LEU A 140 -2.82 -17.19 2.07
CA LEU A 140 -2.63 -16.32 0.91
C LEU A 140 -1.19 -16.26 0.40
N VAL A 141 -0.23 -16.70 1.23
CA VAL A 141 1.20 -16.53 0.95
C VAL A 141 1.80 -17.88 0.61
N ASP A 142 2.06 -18.09 -0.68
CA ASP A 142 2.72 -19.29 -1.18
C ASP A 142 4.24 -19.29 -0.94
N GLU A 143 4.89 -20.42 -1.21
CA GLU A 143 6.34 -20.56 -1.06
C GLU A 143 7.13 -19.57 -1.95
N THR A 144 6.59 -19.20 -3.12
CA THR A 144 7.18 -18.19 -4.00
C THR A 144 7.22 -16.83 -3.31
N SER A 145 6.13 -16.44 -2.69
CA SER A 145 6.00 -15.19 -1.94
C SER A 145 6.94 -15.16 -0.74
N VAL A 146 7.07 -16.27 0.00
CA VAL A 146 8.04 -16.41 1.10
C VAL A 146 9.49 -16.19 0.60
N LYS A 147 9.87 -16.78 -0.53
CA LYS A 147 11.20 -16.57 -1.14
C LYS A 147 11.44 -15.10 -1.51
N LEU A 148 10.42 -14.42 -2.04
CA LEU A 148 10.51 -13.00 -2.39
C LEU A 148 10.58 -12.09 -1.16
N MET A 149 9.82 -12.38 -0.11
CA MET A 149 9.91 -11.69 1.18
C MET A 149 11.32 -11.81 1.76
N ARG A 150 11.91 -13.01 1.78
CA ARG A 150 13.29 -13.23 2.24
C ARG A 150 14.30 -12.38 1.49
N LYS A 151 14.16 -12.26 0.17
CA LYS A 151 15.03 -11.42 -0.66
C LYS A 151 14.91 -9.94 -0.27
N GLN A 152 13.70 -9.45 -0.06
CA GLN A 152 13.46 -8.06 0.31
C GLN A 152 13.94 -7.76 1.74
N PHE A 153 13.63 -8.60 2.72
CA PHE A 153 14.12 -8.41 4.08
C PHE A 153 15.64 -8.41 4.17
N ARG A 154 16.31 -9.31 3.43
CA ARG A 154 17.78 -9.27 3.30
C ARG A 154 18.27 -7.94 2.74
N SER A 155 17.63 -7.45 1.67
CA SER A 155 17.97 -6.15 1.09
C SER A 155 17.77 -5.01 2.09
N MET A 156 16.70 -5.04 2.87
CA MET A 156 16.42 -4.02 3.89
C MET A 156 17.45 -4.06 5.01
N ALA A 157 17.83 -5.25 5.49
CA ALA A 157 18.83 -5.44 6.55
C ALA A 157 20.24 -4.98 6.14
N THR A 158 20.57 -5.07 4.85
CA THR A 158 21.84 -4.54 4.30
C THR A 158 21.82 -3.04 3.99
N SER A 159 20.67 -2.39 4.15
CA SER A 159 20.48 -0.96 3.92
C SER A 159 20.18 -0.23 5.24
N LEU A 160 20.09 1.10 5.22
CA LEU A 160 19.68 1.89 6.40
C LEU A 160 18.17 1.76 6.74
N GLN A 161 17.54 0.64 6.38
CA GLN A 161 16.11 0.36 6.60
C GLN A 161 15.88 -0.77 7.60
N VAL A 162 16.88 -1.07 8.45
CA VAL A 162 16.81 -2.14 9.47
C VAL A 162 15.63 -1.93 10.41
N GLU A 163 15.41 -0.72 10.91
CA GLU A 163 14.25 -0.37 11.76
C GLU A 163 12.93 -0.77 11.12
N LYS A 164 12.73 -0.34 9.88
CA LYS A 164 11.53 -0.65 9.11
C LYS A 164 11.38 -2.15 8.86
N ALA A 165 12.48 -2.85 8.63
CA ALA A 165 12.46 -4.30 8.45
C ALA A 165 11.96 -5.00 9.72
N ILE A 166 12.41 -4.54 10.89
CA ILE A 166 12.00 -5.07 12.19
C ILE A 166 10.50 -4.84 12.43
N ASP A 167 10.01 -3.62 12.20
CA ASP A 167 8.57 -3.30 12.34
C ASP A 167 7.69 -4.24 11.50
N LEU A 168 8.10 -4.51 10.25
CA LEU A 168 7.38 -5.42 9.36
C LEU A 168 7.49 -6.89 9.82
N MET A 169 8.64 -7.31 10.36
CA MET A 169 8.82 -8.65 10.92
C MET A 169 7.94 -8.86 12.15
N GLU A 170 7.82 -7.87 13.04
CA GLU A 170 6.93 -7.92 14.20
C GLU A 170 5.47 -8.09 13.78
N ILE A 171 5.04 -7.36 12.75
CA ILE A 171 3.69 -7.54 12.18
C ILE A 171 3.54 -8.97 11.66
N LEU A 172 4.46 -9.48 10.84
CA LEU A 172 4.39 -10.83 10.29
C LEU A 172 4.39 -11.91 11.39
N ALA A 173 5.17 -11.73 12.46
CA ALA A 173 5.17 -12.63 13.60
C ALA A 173 3.79 -12.68 14.28
N GLY A 174 3.17 -11.51 14.46
CA GLY A 174 1.80 -11.39 14.96
C GLY A 174 0.75 -12.05 14.07
N LEU A 175 1.02 -12.19 12.77
CA LEU A 175 0.19 -12.91 11.80
C LEU A 175 0.51 -14.41 11.70
N GLY A 176 1.43 -14.93 12.54
CA GLY A 176 1.80 -16.34 12.60
C GLY A 176 2.89 -16.78 11.63
N PHE A 177 3.56 -15.86 10.93
CA PHE A 177 4.71 -16.19 10.08
C PHE A 177 5.92 -16.55 10.93
N LYS A 178 6.68 -17.57 10.50
CA LYS A 178 7.94 -17.95 11.14
C LYS A 178 9.06 -17.04 10.65
N ILE A 179 9.44 -16.05 11.45
CA ILE A 179 10.44 -15.04 11.07
C ILE A 179 11.80 -15.64 10.73
N LYS A 180 12.22 -16.71 11.41
CA LYS A 180 13.43 -17.48 11.07
C LYS A 180 13.44 -18.07 9.64
N GLU A 181 12.28 -18.19 8.99
CA GLU A 181 12.19 -18.62 7.60
C GLU A 181 12.35 -17.43 6.63
N LEU A 182 12.15 -16.19 7.10
CA LEU A 182 12.23 -14.96 6.33
C LEU A 182 13.58 -14.26 6.44
N VAL A 183 14.27 -14.38 7.58
CA VAL A 183 15.57 -13.75 7.83
C VAL A 183 16.51 -14.65 8.61
N ASP A 184 17.81 -14.42 8.42
CA ASP A 184 18.84 -14.96 9.30
C ASP A 184 18.94 -14.06 10.56
N PRO A 185 18.69 -14.59 11.77
CA PRO A 185 18.78 -13.82 13.01
C PRO A 185 20.15 -13.16 13.20
N PHE A 186 21.22 -13.82 12.75
CA PHE A 186 22.58 -13.30 12.90
C PHE A 186 22.80 -12.05 12.04
N ASP A 187 22.30 -12.06 10.81
CA ASP A 187 22.39 -10.92 9.89
C ASP A 187 21.67 -9.70 10.47
N VAL A 188 20.48 -9.90 11.06
CA VAL A 188 19.69 -8.79 11.64
C VAL A 188 20.35 -8.25 12.91
N VAL A 189 20.86 -9.11 13.80
CA VAL A 189 21.56 -8.68 15.02
C VAL A 189 22.82 -7.89 14.67
N LYS A 190 23.60 -8.37 13.69
CA LYS A 190 24.79 -7.65 13.21
C LYS A 190 24.42 -6.25 12.72
N SER A 191 23.38 -6.13 11.89
CA SER A 191 22.91 -4.82 11.43
C SER A 191 22.43 -3.92 12.57
N CYS A 192 21.82 -4.47 13.62
CA CYS A 192 21.39 -3.70 14.81
C CYS A 192 22.58 -3.15 15.63
N VAL A 193 23.67 -3.92 15.73
CA VAL A 193 24.91 -3.48 16.37
C VAL A 193 25.56 -2.35 15.56
N ASP A 194 25.57 -2.48 14.24
CA ASP A 194 26.16 -1.48 13.34
C ASP A 194 25.44 -0.12 13.44
N ILE A 195 24.11 -0.11 13.67
CA ILE A 195 23.33 1.11 13.89
C ILE A 195 23.31 1.60 15.35
N SER A 196 24.06 0.95 16.26
CA SER A 196 24.18 1.31 17.68
C SER A 196 22.84 1.47 18.42
N ASN A 197 21.80 0.72 18.02
CA ASN A 197 20.48 0.79 18.65
C ASN A 197 20.16 -0.54 19.38
N PRO A 198 20.52 -0.66 20.66
CA PRO A 198 20.36 -1.91 21.41
C PRO A 198 18.89 -2.28 21.67
N GLN A 199 17.95 -1.34 21.62
CA GLN A 199 16.53 -1.62 21.80
C GLN A 199 15.95 -2.42 20.64
N LEU A 200 16.39 -2.12 19.40
CA LEU A 200 16.01 -2.88 18.22
C LEU A 200 16.55 -4.32 18.26
N ALA A 201 17.79 -4.49 18.72
CA ALA A 201 18.38 -5.82 18.88
C ALA A 201 17.58 -6.68 19.87
N ILE A 202 17.08 -6.09 20.95
CA ILE A 202 16.21 -6.78 21.92
C ILE A 202 14.88 -7.17 21.27
N SER A 203 14.24 -6.27 20.51
CA SER A 203 12.96 -6.59 19.87
C SER A 203 13.08 -7.73 18.84
N VAL A 204 14.17 -7.74 18.08
CA VAL A 204 14.49 -8.83 17.14
C VAL A 204 14.63 -10.17 17.86
N LEU A 205 15.36 -10.20 18.98
CA LEU A 205 15.54 -11.44 19.77
C LEU A 205 14.25 -11.97 20.38
N ILE A 206 13.28 -11.09 20.68
CA ILE A 206 11.96 -11.49 21.19
C ILE A 206 11.06 -11.99 20.06
N THR A 207 11.22 -11.43 18.86
CA THR A 207 10.37 -11.69 17.69
C THR A 207 10.74 -13.00 16.96
N ILE A 208 12.01 -13.42 17.04
CA ILE A 208 12.56 -14.63 16.39
C ILE A 208 12.41 -15.87 17.27
#